data_AF-A0A1M7G0W1-F1
#
_entry.id   AF-A0A1M7G0W1-F1
#
_cell.length_a   1.000
_cell.length_b   1.000
_cell.length_c   1.000
_cell.angle_alpha   90.00
_cell.angle_beta   90.00
_cell.angle_gamma   90.00
#
_symmetry.space_group_name_H-M   'P 1'
#
loop_
_entity.id
_entity.type
_entity.pdbx_description
1 polymer ?
#
loop_
_entity_poly.entity_id
_entity_poly.type
_entity_poly.pdbx_seq_one_letter_code
_entity_poly.pdbx_strand_id
1 'polypeptide(L)'
;MEMHATPWAPDWVLWLWFGLTLLSVLSVLYVAWDLFTRTPEMKVMKWGWVLVTLYTGPVGLLIYWFSCREPSPSTHETFIAPLWKQAVGSTIHCAAGDAMGIIVATAIQQL
;
A
#
# COMPACT_ATOMS: atom_id res chain seq x y z
N MET A 1 -33.48 -2.03 27.17
CA MET A 1 -32.64 -2.27 25.98
C MET A 1 -31.82 -3.50 26.28
N GLU A 2 -32.25 -4.67 25.79
CA GLU A 2 -31.45 -5.88 25.90
C GLU A 2 -30.29 -5.75 24.91
N MET A 3 -29.07 -5.71 25.43
CA MET A 3 -27.87 -5.69 24.62
C MET A 3 -27.63 -7.13 24.20
N HIS A 4 -27.77 -7.43 22.90
CA HIS A 4 -27.52 -8.77 22.37
C HIS A 4 -26.14 -9.27 22.83
N ALA A 5 -26.15 -10.25 23.74
CA ALA A 5 -24.96 -10.77 24.41
C ALA A 5 -24.21 -11.85 23.60
N THR A 6 -24.65 -12.11 22.37
CA THR A 6 -24.00 -13.05 21.45
C THR A 6 -23.26 -12.27 20.37
N PRO A 7 -21.93 -12.45 20.22
CA PRO A 7 -21.20 -11.89 19.08
C PRO A 7 -21.88 -12.26 17.77
N TRP A 8 -22.18 -11.28 16.93
CA TRP A 8 -22.76 -11.49 15.60
C TRP A 8 -21.78 -12.21 14.65
N ALA A 9 -20.48 -12.19 14.99
CA ALA A 9 -19.41 -12.87 14.30
C ALA A 9 -18.68 -13.82 15.25
N PRO A 10 -18.23 -14.99 14.76
CA PRO A 10 -17.35 -15.85 15.53
C PRO A 10 -15.99 -15.20 15.86
N ASP A 11 -15.38 -15.59 16.97
CA ASP A 11 -14.09 -15.03 17.44
C ASP A 11 -12.94 -15.15 16.42
N TRP A 12 -12.97 -16.17 15.56
CA TRP A 12 -11.95 -16.35 14.52
C TRP A 12 -11.92 -15.19 13.51
N VAL A 13 -13.04 -14.47 13.33
CA VAL A 13 -13.11 -13.29 12.46
C VAL A 13 -12.22 -12.17 13.01
N LEU A 14 -12.19 -11.99 14.33
CA LEU A 14 -11.34 -11.01 14.98
C LEU A 14 -9.85 -11.38 14.84
N TRP A 15 -9.51 -12.65 15.02
CA TRP A 15 -8.16 -13.15 14.80
C TRP A 15 -7.70 -12.98 13.34
N LEU A 16 -8.59 -13.25 12.38
CA LEU A 16 -8.33 -12.99 10.97
C LEU A 16 -8.08 -11.50 10.72
N TRP A 17 -8.90 -10.62 11.30
CA TRP A 17 -8.75 -9.17 11.16
C TRP A 17 -7.40 -8.67 11.73
N PHE A 18 -7.00 -9.14 12.90
CA PHE A 18 -5.68 -8.84 13.47
C PHE A 18 -4.55 -9.38 12.61
N GLY A 19 -4.67 -10.60 12.09
CA GLY A 19 -3.69 -11.20 11.19
C GLY A 19 -3.51 -10.39 9.91
N LEU A 20 -4.62 -9.96 9.28
CA LEU A 20 -4.59 -9.11 8.09
C LEU A 20 -4.02 -7.71 8.38
N THR A 21 -4.30 -7.16 9.55
CA THR A 21 -3.74 -5.88 9.98
C THR A 21 -2.23 -5.98 10.16
N LEU A 22 -1.76 -7.03 10.84
CA LEU A 22 -0.32 -7.29 10.99
C LEU A 22 0.36 -7.48 9.63
N LEU A 23 -0.25 -8.25 8.72
CA LEU A 23 0.28 -8.47 7.38
C LEU A 23 0.34 -7.17 6.57
N SER A 24 -0.65 -6.28 6.73
CA SER A 24 -0.65 -4.95 6.12
C SER A 24 0.53 -4.11 6.61
N VAL A 25 0.76 -4.07 7.93
CA VAL A 25 1.90 -3.33 8.51
C VAL A 25 3.24 -3.88 7.99
N LEU A 26 3.41 -5.20 7.99
CA LEU A 26 4.61 -5.84 7.46
C LEU A 26 4.82 -5.54 5.96
N SER A 27 3.74 -5.47 5.19
CA SER A 27 3.78 -5.13 3.76
C SER A 27 4.31 -3.71 3.55
N VAL A 28 3.81 -2.73 4.31
CA VAL A 28 4.27 -1.34 4.24
C VAL A 28 5.75 -1.23 4.63
N LEU A 29 6.14 -1.87 5.73
CA LEU A 29 7.53 -1.87 6.19
C LEU A 29 8.48 -2.47 5.14
N TYR A 30 8.07 -3.57 4.51
CA TYR A 30 8.85 -4.20 3.45
C TYR A 30 9.01 -3.26 2.24
N VAL A 31 7.91 -2.72 1.72
CA VAL A 31 7.94 -1.82 0.55
C VAL A 31 8.78 -0.59 0.84
N ALA A 32 8.62 0.04 2.00
CA ALA A 32 9.42 1.18 2.41
C ALA A 32 10.91 0.81 2.44
N TRP A 33 11.26 -0.28 3.13
CA TRP A 33 12.66 -0.72 3.20
C TRP A 33 13.25 -0.99 1.81
N ASP A 34 12.57 -1.73 0.94
CA ASP A 34 13.06 -2.07 -0.39
C ASP A 34 13.22 -0.81 -1.28
N LEU A 35 12.27 0.13 -1.23
CA LEU A 35 12.35 1.41 -1.95
C LEU A 35 13.50 2.30 -1.48
N PHE A 36 13.76 2.36 -0.17
CA PHE A 36 14.79 3.25 0.38
C PHE A 36 16.19 2.65 0.39
N THR A 37 16.32 1.33 0.19
CA THR A 37 17.63 0.64 0.23
C THR A 37 18.07 0.00 -1.08
N ARG A 38 17.13 -0.46 -1.92
CA ARG A 38 17.45 -1.30 -3.09
C ARG A 38 16.94 -0.71 -4.40
N THR A 39 15.68 -0.31 -4.44
CA THR A 39 15.03 0.06 -5.71
C THR A 39 15.30 1.54 -6.06
N PRO A 40 15.94 1.82 -7.22
CA PRO A 40 16.30 3.17 -7.65
C PRO A 40 15.10 3.88 -8.30
N GLU A 41 14.08 4.20 -7.49
CA GLU A 41 12.87 4.91 -7.93
C GLU A 41 12.93 6.42 -7.60
N MET A 42 12.17 7.26 -8.31
CA MET A 42 12.14 8.70 -8.05
C MET A 42 11.49 9.02 -6.68
N LYS A 43 12.00 10.04 -5.97
CA LYS A 43 11.61 10.35 -4.57
C LYS A 43 10.09 10.45 -4.36
N VAL A 44 9.38 11.11 -5.27
CA VAL A 44 7.92 11.28 -5.18
C VAL A 44 7.21 9.93 -5.31
N MET A 45 7.67 9.08 -6.22
CA MET A 45 7.06 7.78 -6.46
C MET A 45 7.37 6.78 -5.33
N LYS A 46 8.51 6.91 -4.63
CA LYS A 46 8.76 6.15 -3.39
C LYS A 46 7.65 6.38 -2.37
N TRP A 47 7.28 7.64 -2.13
CA TRP A 47 6.17 7.97 -1.23
C TRP A 47 4.82 7.50 -1.77
N GLY A 48 4.60 7.61 -3.08
CA GLY A 48 3.39 7.07 -3.73
C GLY A 48 3.18 5.57 -3.40
N TRP A 49 4.22 4.76 -3.57
CA TRP A 49 4.17 3.33 -3.25
C TRP A 49 3.97 3.03 -1.77
N VAL A 50 4.63 3.77 -0.88
CA VAL A 50 4.45 3.61 0.57
C VAL A 50 3.00 3.93 0.96
N LEU A 51 2.44 5.04 0.45
CA LEU A 51 1.07 5.45 0.73
C LEU A 51 0.04 4.46 0.17
N VAL A 52 0.16 4.05 -1.08
CA VAL A 52 -0.81 3.09 -1.65
C VAL A 52 -0.72 1.73 -0.96
N THR A 53 0.49 1.28 -0.58
CA THR A 53 0.63 0.05 0.22
C THR A 53 0.03 0.23 1.61
N LEU A 54 0.10 1.41 2.20
CA LEU A 54 -0.58 1.71 3.47
C LEU A 54 -2.11 1.64 3.33
N TYR A 55 -2.66 2.08 2.21
CA TYR A 55 -4.10 2.06 1.96
C TYR A 55 -4.64 0.68 1.60
N THR A 56 -3.84 -0.14 0.91
CA THR A 56 -4.29 -1.41 0.30
C THR A 56 -3.64 -2.66 0.93
N GLY A 57 -2.67 -2.47 1.82
CA GLY A 57 -2.00 -3.53 2.55
C GLY A 57 -1.24 -4.51 1.64
N PRO A 58 -1.41 -5.83 1.82
CA PRO A 58 -0.65 -6.84 1.08
C PRO A 58 -0.91 -6.84 -0.43
N VAL A 59 -2.07 -6.35 -0.86
CA VAL A 59 -2.39 -6.23 -2.28
C VAL A 59 -1.46 -5.22 -2.94
N GLY A 60 -1.21 -4.07 -2.29
CA GLY A 60 -0.27 -3.06 -2.77
C GLY A 60 1.16 -3.61 -2.88
N LEU A 61 1.59 -4.43 -1.91
CA LEU A 61 2.88 -5.13 -1.97
C LEU A 61 2.99 -6.06 -3.18
N LEU A 62 1.95 -6.84 -3.48
CA LEU A 62 1.98 -7.74 -4.63
C LEU A 62 2.10 -6.96 -5.94
N ILE A 63 1.33 -5.87 -6.08
CA ILE A 63 1.42 -5.01 -7.26
C ILE A 63 2.83 -4.42 -7.37
N TYR A 64 3.35 -3.86 -6.27
CA TYR A 64 4.71 -3.32 -6.19
C TYR A 64 5.76 -4.33 -6.68
N TRP A 65 5.67 -5.57 -6.22
CA TRP A 65 6.62 -6.63 -6.56
C TRP A 65 6.67 -6.93 -8.06
N PHE A 66 5.52 -6.94 -8.74
CA PHE A 66 5.45 -7.30 -10.16
C PHE A 66 5.61 -6.11 -11.11
N SER A 67 5.33 -4.89 -10.65
CA SER A 67 5.32 -3.71 -11.53
C SER A 67 6.48 -2.75 -11.32
N CYS A 68 7.08 -2.68 -10.12
CA CYS A 68 8.07 -1.64 -9.78
C CYS A 68 9.35 -2.18 -9.16
N ARG A 69 9.28 -3.22 -8.32
CA ARG A 69 10.46 -3.74 -7.64
C ARG A 69 11.55 -4.16 -8.62
N GLU A 70 12.76 -3.64 -8.43
CA GLU A 70 13.90 -3.94 -9.29
C GLU A 70 14.28 -5.44 -9.18
N PRO A 71 14.28 -6.21 -10.29
CA PRO A 71 14.63 -7.64 -10.24
C PRO A 71 16.11 -7.90 -10.01
N SER A 72 16.96 -7.05 -10.60
CA SER A 72 18.41 -7.11 -10.48
C SER A 72 19.02 -5.71 -10.56
N PRO A 73 20.18 -5.44 -9.92
CA PRO A 73 20.74 -4.10 -9.89
C PRO A 73 20.90 -3.50 -11.29
N SER A 74 20.53 -2.23 -11.46
CA SER A 74 20.58 -1.47 -12.73
C SER A 74 19.62 -1.93 -13.83
N THR A 75 18.59 -2.72 -13.51
CA THR A 75 17.58 -3.19 -14.49
C THR A 75 16.23 -2.51 -14.34
N HIS A 76 16.06 -1.65 -13.33
CA HIS A 76 14.81 -0.97 -13.01
C HIS A 76 14.13 -0.33 -14.23
N GLU A 77 14.84 0.52 -14.96
CA GLU A 77 14.30 1.25 -16.12
C GLU A 77 13.79 0.32 -17.23
N THR A 78 14.52 -0.76 -17.49
CA THR A 78 14.11 -1.76 -18.48
C THR A 78 12.92 -2.58 -17.96
N PHE A 79 12.91 -2.88 -16.66
CA PHE A 79 11.83 -3.62 -16.02
C PHE A 79 10.50 -2.86 -16.07
N ILE A 80 10.49 -1.55 -15.87
CA ILE A 80 9.28 -0.71 -15.87
C ILE A 80 8.87 -0.22 -17.27
N ALA A 81 9.68 -0.47 -18.30
CA ALA A 81 9.42 -0.03 -19.68
C ALA A 81 8.07 -0.49 -20.28
N PRO A 82 7.52 -1.69 -20.00
CA PRO A 82 6.22 -2.10 -20.53
C PRO A 82 5.09 -1.16 -20.11
N LEU A 83 4.23 -0.78 -21.07
CA LEU A 83 3.15 0.20 -20.86
C LEU A 83 2.21 -0.11 -19.70
N TRP A 84 1.92 -1.39 -19.44
CA TRP A 84 1.06 -1.77 -18.32
C TRP A 84 1.69 -1.43 -16.96
N LYS A 85 3.02 -1.47 -16.84
CA LYS A 85 3.73 -1.08 -15.61
C LYS A 85 3.80 0.42 -15.45
N GLN A 86 3.95 1.16 -16.55
CA GLN A 86 3.86 2.61 -16.54
C GLN A 86 2.45 3.07 -16.15
N ALA A 87 1.41 2.42 -16.69
CA ALA A 87 0.03 2.69 -16.33
C ALA A 87 -0.24 2.41 -14.84
N VAL A 88 0.31 1.32 -14.30
CA VAL A 88 0.29 1.05 -12.86
C VAL A 88 0.99 2.18 -12.11
N GLY A 89 2.21 2.56 -12.51
CA GLY A 89 2.96 3.67 -11.89
C GLY A 89 2.16 4.98 -11.86
N SER A 90 1.56 5.39 -12.98
CA SER A 90 0.70 6.58 -13.04
C SER A 90 -0.51 6.45 -12.12
N THR A 91 -1.14 5.28 -12.07
CA THR A 91 -2.29 5.01 -11.19
C THR A 91 -1.90 5.13 -9.72
N ILE A 92 -0.74 4.60 -9.33
CA ILE A 92 -0.20 4.71 -7.96
C ILE A 92 0.03 6.16 -7.58
N HIS A 93 0.59 6.98 -8.47
CA HIS A 93 0.79 8.41 -8.20
C HIS A 93 -0.53 9.15 -7.94
N CYS A 94 -1.56 8.90 -8.76
CA CYS A 94 -2.88 9.51 -8.60
C CYS A 94 -3.57 9.02 -7.32
N ALA A 95 -3.68 7.70 -7.14
CA ALA A 95 -4.38 7.11 -6.00
C ALA A 95 -3.76 7.50 -4.66
N ALA A 96 -2.42 7.61 -4.61
CA ALA A 96 -1.71 8.09 -3.42
C ALA A 96 -2.17 9.49 -3.00
N GLY A 97 -2.24 10.41 -3.97
CA GLY A 97 -2.60 11.80 -3.78
C GLY A 97 -4.07 12.00 -3.44
N ASP A 98 -4.98 11.33 -4.17
CA ASP A 98 -6.42 11.46 -3.98
C ASP A 98 -6.84 11.00 -2.58
N ALA A 99 -6.39 9.82 -2.15
CA ALA A 99 -6.70 9.30 -0.83
C ALA A 99 -6.09 10.16 0.29
N MET A 100 -4.85 10.64 0.12
CA MET A 100 -4.22 11.54 1.09
C MET A 100 -5.02 12.85 1.21
N GLY A 101 -5.46 13.42 0.09
CA GLY A 101 -6.27 14.64 0.06
C GLY A 101 -7.58 14.47 0.84
N ILE A 102 -8.28 13.34 0.65
CA ILE A 102 -9.52 13.03 1.38
C ILE A 102 -9.26 12.91 2.88
N ILE A 103 -8.19 12.20 3.28
CA ILE A 103 -7.83 12.00 4.69
C ILE A 103 -7.54 13.35 5.35
N VAL A 104 -6.72 14.20 4.72
CA VAL A 104 -6.35 15.52 5.24
C VAL A 104 -7.57 16.44 5.31
N ALA A 105 -8.39 16.50 4.27
CA ALA A 105 -9.60 17.32 4.26
C ALA A 105 -10.58 16.91 5.36
N THR A 106 -10.77 15.60 5.55
CA THR A 106 -11.64 15.07 6.62
C THR A 106 -11.08 15.40 8.00
N ALA A 107 -9.77 15.25 8.20
CA ALA A 107 -9.13 15.58 9.47
C ALA A 107 -9.29 17.07 9.82
N ILE A 108 -9.12 17.98 8.86
CA ILE A 108 -9.32 19.42 9.07
C ILE A 108 -10.78 19.76 9.38
N GLN A 109 -11.73 19.13 8.67
CA GLN A 109 -13.16 19.36 8.91
C GLN A 109 -13.62 18.87 10.29
N GLN A 110 -12.90 17.93 10.91
CA GLN A 110 -13.21 17.37 12.23
C GLN A 110 -12.57 18.13 13.41
N LEU A 111 -11.83 19.22 13.14
CA LEU A 111 -11.27 20.14 14.15
C LEU A 111 -12.26 21.25 14.50
#